data_AF-A0A6I3SHN8-F1
#
_entry.id   AF-A0A6I3SHN8-F1
#
_cell.length_a   1.000
_cell.length_b   1.000
_cell.length_c   1.000
_cell.angle_alpha   90.00
_cell.angle_beta   90.00
_cell.angle_gamma   90.00
#
_symmetry.space_group_name_H-M   'P 1'
#
loop_
_entity.id
_entity.type
_entity.pdbx_description
1 polymer ?
#
loop_
_entity_poly.entity_id
_entity_poly.type
_entity_poly.pdbx_seq_one_letter_code
_entity_poly.pdbx_strand_id
1 'polypeptide(L)'
;MKSGLLKNFNSNKLTTEAAISCCLLLFTLTGCSATHQSQPIKTVSIENPSTSQDSSPSATSNLALQEELEDYKKFNEVALKIMTEEQLVSVAEKLCHYTMTVNDTPIPSDGVLEIHDLKIRLVLSQRTQMSSTLPAKYEQMGPLKGLQENGDYHDHLKILSDVPFDMQASSGTTVSGYHYIFESLQPGSTIVVEVTPELQRRLGLETSKIQIRITV
;
A
#
# COMPACT_ATOMS: atom_id res chain seq x y z
N MET A 1 55.03 6.93 -0.08
CA MET A 1 55.36 5.99 -1.18
C MET A 1 54.48 4.74 -1.07
N LYS A 2 53.40 4.68 -1.85
CA LYS A 2 52.81 3.46 -2.45
C LYS A 2 51.65 3.97 -3.31
N SER A 3 52.00 4.20 -4.57
CA SER A 3 51.15 4.64 -5.66
C SER A 3 50.80 3.42 -6.50
N GLY A 4 49.58 3.42 -7.05
CA GLY A 4 49.25 2.65 -8.24
C GLY A 4 48.48 1.36 -7.98
N LEU A 5 47.19 1.34 -8.35
CA LEU A 5 46.80 0.79 -9.66
C LEU A 5 45.28 0.93 -9.84
N LEU A 6 44.90 1.91 -10.66
CA LEU A 6 43.59 2.00 -11.30
C LEU A 6 43.51 0.90 -12.37
N LYS A 7 42.45 0.09 -12.34
CA LYS A 7 42.09 -0.78 -13.47
C LYS A 7 40.72 -0.37 -14.01
N ASN A 8 40.83 0.36 -15.13
CA ASN A 8 39.97 0.39 -16.31
C ASN A 8 38.63 -0.35 -16.23
N PHE A 9 37.57 0.46 -16.19
CA PHE A 9 36.28 0.14 -16.78
C PHE A 9 36.44 0.00 -18.30
N ASN A 10 35.96 -1.10 -18.87
CA ASN A 10 35.64 -1.13 -20.29
C ASN A 10 34.29 -1.79 -20.54
N SER A 11 33.59 -1.11 -21.43
CA SER A 11 32.24 -1.25 -21.94
C SER A 11 31.87 -2.63 -22.48
N ASN A 12 30.60 -3.01 -22.28
CA ASN A 12 29.83 -3.76 -23.27
C ASN A 12 28.39 -3.25 -23.26
N LYS A 13 28.11 -2.37 -24.23
CA LYS A 13 26.76 -2.12 -24.74
C LYS A 13 26.33 -3.35 -25.51
N LEU A 14 25.22 -3.98 -25.13
CA LEU A 14 24.46 -4.81 -26.06
C LEU A 14 22.99 -4.44 -25.92
N THR A 15 22.59 -3.47 -26.74
CA THR A 15 21.22 -3.14 -27.06
C THR A 15 20.67 -4.27 -27.94
N THR A 16 19.62 -4.93 -27.50
CA THR A 16 18.83 -5.81 -28.36
C THR A 16 17.38 -5.36 -28.28
N GLU A 17 16.96 -4.69 -29.35
CA GLU A 17 15.59 -4.35 -29.65
C GLU A 17 14.76 -5.63 -29.78
N ALA A 18 13.66 -5.70 -29.04
CA ALA A 18 12.59 -6.66 -29.29
C ALA A 18 11.31 -5.86 -29.49
N ALA A 19 11.05 -5.50 -30.74
CA ALA A 19 9.79 -4.95 -31.19
C ALA A 19 8.72 -6.05 -31.12
N ILE A 20 7.97 -6.10 -30.02
CA ILE A 20 6.74 -6.89 -29.94
C ILE A 20 5.59 -6.02 -30.47
N SER A 21 5.50 -6.08 -31.79
CA SER A 21 4.29 -5.81 -32.54
C SER A 21 3.21 -6.85 -32.18
N CYS A 22 1.94 -6.47 -32.40
CA CYS A 22 0.78 -7.36 -32.51
C CYS A 22 -0.06 -7.57 -31.23
N CYS A 23 -1.03 -6.68 -31.00
CA CYS A 23 -2.46 -6.97 -31.18
C CYS A 23 -3.32 -5.86 -30.56
N LEU A 24 -3.71 -4.89 -31.37
CA LEU A 24 -4.87 -4.04 -31.08
C LEU A 24 -6.13 -4.92 -31.13
N LEU A 25 -6.73 -5.21 -29.98
CA LEU A 25 -8.13 -5.62 -29.90
C LEU A 25 -8.96 -4.37 -29.54
N LEU A 26 -9.50 -3.75 -30.59
CA LEU A 26 -10.55 -2.74 -30.50
C LEU A 26 -11.86 -3.43 -30.11
N PHE A 27 -12.16 -3.48 -28.80
CA PHE A 27 -13.53 -3.72 -28.35
C PHE A 27 -14.29 -2.39 -28.36
N THR A 28 -15.13 -2.21 -29.38
CA THR A 28 -16.12 -1.14 -29.43
C THR A 28 -17.28 -1.49 -28.52
N LEU A 29 -17.25 -0.98 -27.28
CA LEU A 29 -18.41 -1.02 -26.40
C LEU A 29 -19.44 0.00 -26.89
N THR A 30 -20.45 -0.52 -27.56
CA THR A 30 -21.69 0.19 -27.90
C THR A 30 -22.54 0.35 -26.63
N GLY A 31 -23.10 1.55 -26.49
CA GLY A 31 -23.69 2.04 -25.25
C GLY A 31 -25.10 1.54 -24.94
N CYS A 32 -25.46 1.73 -23.67
CA CYS A 32 -26.83 1.91 -23.21
C CYS A 32 -26.85 3.13 -22.28
N SER A 33 -27.23 4.30 -22.83
CA SER A 33 -27.64 5.44 -22.02
C SER A 33 -29.03 5.15 -21.47
N ALA A 34 -29.13 4.80 -20.19
CA ALA A 34 -30.38 4.84 -19.46
C ALA A 34 -30.55 6.24 -18.85
N THR A 35 -31.37 7.06 -19.51
CA THR A 35 -31.80 8.36 -18.99
C THR A 35 -32.75 8.14 -17.81
N HIS A 36 -32.27 8.35 -16.58
CA HIS A 36 -33.14 8.31 -15.40
C HIS A 36 -33.48 9.73 -14.96
N GLN A 37 -34.69 10.18 -15.34
CA GLN A 37 -35.32 11.36 -14.77
C GLN A 37 -35.69 11.07 -13.31
N SER A 38 -35.00 11.70 -12.37
CA SER A 38 -35.41 11.74 -10.97
C SER A 38 -36.50 12.79 -10.77
N GLN A 39 -37.68 12.33 -10.37
CA GLN A 39 -38.80 13.17 -9.93
C GLN A 39 -38.57 13.69 -8.50
N PRO A 40 -39.17 14.84 -8.12
CA PRO A 40 -39.01 15.43 -6.80
C PRO A 40 -39.64 14.56 -5.69
N ILE A 41 -38.85 14.32 -4.64
CA ILE A 41 -39.20 13.54 -3.46
C ILE A 41 -40.28 14.31 -2.66
N LYS A 42 -41.49 13.73 -2.60
CA LYS A 42 -42.50 14.08 -1.59
C LYS A 42 -42.03 13.56 -0.23
N THR A 43 -41.87 14.47 0.73
CA THR A 43 -41.65 14.16 2.14
C THR A 43 -42.87 13.40 2.69
N VAL A 44 -42.70 12.11 2.92
CA VAL A 44 -43.65 11.25 3.64
C VAL A 44 -43.12 11.08 5.06
N SER A 45 -43.91 11.50 6.05
CA SER A 45 -43.64 11.31 7.47
C SER A 45 -43.57 9.82 7.79
N ILE A 46 -42.41 9.35 8.28
CA ILE A 46 -42.22 7.98 8.75
C ILE A 46 -42.63 7.93 10.23
N GLU A 47 -43.81 7.37 10.48
CA GLU A 47 -44.14 6.75 11.77
C GLU A 47 -43.23 5.53 11.94
N ASN A 48 -42.44 5.50 13.01
CA ASN A 48 -41.61 4.37 13.42
C ASN A 48 -42.50 3.18 13.83
N PRO A 49 -42.49 2.04 13.12
CA PRO A 49 -42.90 0.78 13.71
C PRO A 49 -41.67 0.14 14.36
N SER A 50 -41.65 0.18 15.69
CA SER A 50 -40.77 -0.62 16.53
C SER A 50 -40.91 -2.10 16.15
N THR A 51 -40.03 -2.55 15.25
CA THR A 51 -39.91 -3.95 14.84
C THR A 51 -38.70 -4.54 15.56
N SER A 52 -38.95 -5.09 16.75
CA SER A 52 -38.11 -6.08 17.38
C SER A 52 -38.25 -7.39 16.59
N GLN A 53 -37.51 -7.49 15.47
CA GLN A 53 -37.28 -8.77 14.80
C GLN A 53 -36.10 -9.46 15.47
N ASP A 54 -36.46 -10.42 16.32
CA ASP A 54 -35.64 -11.48 16.85
C ASP A 54 -35.17 -12.39 15.69
N SER A 55 -34.20 -11.92 14.91
CA SER A 55 -33.53 -12.72 13.89
C SER A 55 -32.37 -13.47 14.55
N SER A 56 -32.70 -14.50 15.34
CA SER A 56 -31.73 -15.51 15.73
C SER A 56 -31.22 -16.19 14.44
N PRO A 57 -29.92 -16.11 14.11
CA PRO A 57 -29.39 -16.82 12.95
C PRO A 57 -29.63 -18.32 13.15
N SER A 58 -30.42 -18.91 12.25
CA SER A 58 -30.75 -20.33 12.26
C SER A 58 -29.49 -21.16 12.45
N ALA A 59 -29.46 -22.08 13.42
CA ALA A 59 -28.31 -22.95 13.70
C ALA A 59 -27.77 -23.67 12.44
N THR A 60 -28.64 -23.90 11.44
CA THR A 60 -28.28 -24.48 10.15
C THR A 60 -27.36 -23.59 9.31
N SER A 61 -27.52 -22.26 9.33
CA SER A 61 -26.64 -21.36 8.57
C SER A 61 -25.25 -21.28 9.17
N ASN A 62 -25.12 -21.44 10.50
CA ASN A 62 -23.82 -21.45 11.17
C ASN A 62 -23.02 -22.72 10.86
N LEU A 63 -23.69 -23.87 10.70
CA LEU A 63 -23.02 -25.13 10.34
C LEU A 63 -22.46 -25.10 8.91
N ALA A 64 -23.25 -24.64 7.94
CA ALA A 64 -22.79 -24.53 6.55
C ALA A 64 -21.57 -23.61 6.41
N LEU A 65 -21.56 -22.47 7.13
CA LEU A 65 -20.41 -21.55 7.14
C LEU A 65 -19.16 -22.18 7.79
N GLN A 66 -19.33 -23.02 8.81
CA GLN A 66 -18.21 -23.72 9.43
C GLN A 66 -17.60 -24.77 8.52
N GLU A 67 -18.43 -25.55 7.83
CA GLU A 67 -17.98 -26.55 6.84
C GLU A 67 -17.22 -25.86 5.70
N GLU A 68 -17.78 -24.79 5.15
CA GLU A 68 -17.13 -24.01 4.08
C GLU A 68 -15.77 -23.43 4.54
N LEU A 69 -15.71 -22.88 5.75
CA LEU A 69 -14.46 -22.33 6.32
C LEU A 69 -13.40 -23.42 6.53
N GLU A 70 -13.82 -24.62 6.94
CA GLU A 70 -12.92 -25.76 7.10
C GLU A 70 -12.39 -26.28 5.76
N ASP A 71 -13.24 -26.31 4.73
CA ASP A 71 -12.82 -26.66 3.37
C ASP A 71 -11.82 -25.63 2.80
N TYR A 72 -12.05 -24.34 3.04
CA TYR A 72 -11.09 -23.29 2.70
C TYR A 72 -9.75 -23.46 3.42
N LYS A 73 -9.76 -23.81 4.71
CA LYS A 73 -8.52 -24.08 5.45
C LYS A 73 -7.75 -25.25 4.86
N LYS A 74 -8.42 -26.38 4.61
CA LYS A 74 -7.78 -27.57 4.00
C LYS A 74 -7.21 -27.27 2.62
N PHE A 75 -7.96 -26.55 1.80
CA PHE A 75 -7.49 -26.12 0.48
C PHE A 75 -6.20 -25.28 0.60
N ASN A 76 -6.21 -24.28 1.48
CA ASN A 76 -5.05 -23.44 1.71
C ASN A 76 -3.85 -24.23 2.25
N GLU A 77 -4.05 -25.18 3.16
CA GLU A 77 -2.96 -26.03 3.65
C GLU A 77 -2.32 -26.86 2.53
N VAL A 78 -3.13 -27.45 1.65
CA VAL A 78 -2.61 -28.20 0.49
C VAL A 78 -1.89 -27.27 -0.48
N ALA A 79 -2.46 -26.09 -0.76
CA ALA A 79 -1.86 -25.09 -1.64
C ALA A 79 -0.51 -24.62 -1.11
N LEU A 80 -0.39 -24.32 0.20
CA LEU A 80 0.86 -23.87 0.81
C LEU A 80 1.92 -24.99 0.85
N LYS A 81 1.53 -26.27 0.97
CA LYS A 81 2.47 -27.41 0.98
C LYS A 81 3.16 -27.64 -0.37
N ILE A 82 2.54 -27.25 -1.48
CA ILE A 82 3.11 -27.39 -2.83
C ILE A 82 3.86 -26.14 -3.30
N MET A 83 3.80 -25.04 -2.55
CA MET A 83 4.54 -23.82 -2.86
C MET A 83 6.02 -23.96 -2.51
N THR A 84 6.89 -23.33 -3.30
CA THR A 84 8.31 -23.19 -2.98
C THR A 84 8.51 -22.19 -1.85
N GLU A 85 9.70 -22.20 -1.23
CA GLU A 85 10.01 -21.21 -0.18
C GLU A 85 9.92 -19.77 -0.70
N GLU A 86 10.37 -19.51 -1.93
CA GLU A 86 10.26 -18.19 -2.58
C GLU A 86 8.80 -17.77 -2.77
N GLN A 87 7.92 -18.69 -3.15
CA GLN A 87 6.48 -18.43 -3.27
C GLN A 87 5.84 -18.14 -1.91
N LEU A 88 6.23 -18.87 -0.86
CA LEU A 88 5.74 -18.65 0.50
C LEU A 88 6.19 -17.30 1.06
N VAL A 89 7.43 -16.90 0.79
CA VAL A 89 7.92 -15.54 1.10
C VAL A 89 7.11 -14.50 0.32
N SER A 90 6.89 -14.70 -0.98
CA SER A 90 6.08 -13.79 -1.80
C SER A 90 4.63 -13.67 -1.29
N VAL A 91 4.04 -14.74 -0.76
CA VAL A 91 2.73 -14.69 -0.09
C VAL A 91 2.81 -13.87 1.20
N ALA A 92 3.79 -14.14 2.07
CA ALA A 92 3.99 -13.40 3.31
C ALA A 92 4.11 -11.89 3.06
N GLU A 93 4.92 -11.54 2.07
CA GLU A 93 5.16 -10.22 1.56
C GLU A 93 3.90 -9.49 1.08
N LYS A 94 2.92 -10.21 0.53
CA LYS A 94 1.63 -9.67 0.08
C LYS A 94 0.62 -9.49 1.23
N LEU A 95 0.81 -10.20 2.34
CA LEU A 95 0.02 -10.01 3.56
C LEU A 95 0.44 -8.75 4.33
N CYS A 96 1.57 -8.15 3.98
CA CYS A 96 2.03 -6.88 4.50
C CYS A 96 1.81 -5.77 3.47
N HIS A 97 0.91 -4.83 3.78
CA HIS A 97 0.58 -3.72 2.91
C HIS A 97 1.14 -2.41 3.46
N TYR A 98 1.83 -1.66 2.61
CA TYR A 98 2.36 -0.34 2.96
C TYR A 98 1.58 0.74 2.24
N THR A 99 1.26 1.80 2.96
CA THR A 99 0.62 2.99 2.40
C THR A 99 1.39 4.23 2.83
N MET A 100 1.44 5.22 1.95
CA MET A 100 2.01 6.51 2.28
C MET A 100 1.07 7.62 1.82
N THR A 101 0.75 8.54 2.74
CA THR A 101 -0.23 9.59 2.51
C THR A 101 0.27 10.93 3.03
N VAL A 102 -0.19 12.02 2.41
CA VAL A 102 0.03 13.39 2.85
C VAL A 102 -1.33 14.00 3.12
N ASN A 103 -1.61 14.40 4.38
CA ASN A 103 -2.93 14.88 4.80
C ASN A 103 -4.07 13.94 4.33
N ASP A 104 -3.89 12.64 4.56
CA ASP A 104 -4.82 11.56 4.17
C ASP A 104 -5.01 11.37 2.65
N THR A 105 -4.26 12.11 1.83
CA THR A 105 -4.25 11.97 0.37
C THR A 105 -3.14 11.00 -0.04
N PRO A 106 -3.42 9.96 -0.84
CA PRO A 106 -2.40 9.03 -1.32
C PRO A 106 -1.42 9.74 -2.25
N ILE A 107 -0.16 9.34 -2.20
CA ILE A 107 0.88 9.89 -3.08
C ILE A 107 0.72 9.28 -4.48
N PRO A 108 0.68 10.10 -5.55
CA PRO A 108 0.64 9.61 -6.94
C PRO A 108 1.86 8.75 -7.28
N SER A 109 1.74 7.87 -8.29
CA SER A 109 2.82 6.94 -8.66
C SER A 109 4.10 7.65 -9.11
N ASP A 110 3.97 8.84 -9.72
CA ASP A 110 5.10 9.69 -10.13
C ASP A 110 5.79 10.43 -8.96
N GLY A 111 5.23 10.30 -7.75
CA GLY A 111 5.76 10.87 -6.51
C GLY A 111 5.62 12.39 -6.39
N VAL A 112 4.84 13.07 -7.24
CA VAL A 112 4.67 14.53 -7.16
C VAL A 112 3.28 14.85 -6.61
N LEU A 113 3.22 15.66 -5.55
CA LEU A 113 1.98 16.09 -4.93
C LEU A 113 2.00 17.60 -4.65
N GLU A 114 0.91 18.28 -4.98
CA GLU A 114 0.70 19.69 -4.67
C GLU A 114 -0.30 19.82 -3.52
N ILE A 115 0.04 20.61 -2.50
CA ILE A 115 -0.72 20.77 -1.26
C ILE A 115 -0.85 22.26 -0.95
N HIS A 116 -2.07 22.70 -0.63
CA HIS A 116 -2.37 24.09 -0.25
C HIS A 116 -2.28 24.34 1.27
N ASP A 117 -2.08 23.28 2.06
CA ASP A 117 -1.98 23.38 3.52
C ASP A 117 -0.56 23.75 3.97
N LEU A 118 -0.46 24.68 4.91
CA LEU A 118 0.81 25.07 5.53
C LEU A 118 1.24 24.14 6.68
N LYS A 119 0.40 23.14 6.97
CA LYS A 119 0.68 22.05 7.90
C LYS A 119 0.52 20.73 7.16
N ILE A 120 1.55 19.90 7.22
CA ILE A 120 1.57 18.62 6.55
C ILE A 120 1.77 17.51 7.56
N ARG A 121 0.97 16.45 7.43
CA ARG A 121 1.18 15.16 8.06
C ARG A 121 1.48 14.14 6.97
N LEU A 122 2.76 13.77 6.83
CA LEU A 122 3.18 12.63 6.04
C LEU A 122 3.07 11.38 6.91
N VAL A 123 2.30 10.39 6.47
CA VAL A 123 2.11 9.13 7.20
C VAL A 123 2.65 7.99 6.36
N LEU A 124 3.56 7.20 6.91
CA LEU A 124 3.93 5.88 6.41
C LEU A 124 3.29 4.84 7.32
N SER A 125 2.41 4.00 6.78
CA SER A 125 1.71 2.97 7.54
C SER A 125 2.01 1.58 7.01
N GLN A 126 2.07 0.63 7.94
CA GLN A 126 2.12 -0.80 7.67
C GLN A 126 0.84 -1.44 8.18
N ARG A 127 0.15 -2.17 7.32
CA ARG A 127 -0.97 -3.04 7.68
C ARG A 127 -0.57 -4.49 7.47
N THR A 128 -0.55 -5.27 8.54
CA THR A 128 -0.27 -6.70 8.49
C THR A 128 -1.57 -7.48 8.63
N GLN A 129 -1.94 -8.25 7.62
CA GLN A 129 -3.06 -9.19 7.73
C GLN A 129 -2.60 -10.43 8.51
N MET A 130 -3.14 -10.63 9.70
CA MET A 130 -2.94 -11.88 10.44
C MET A 130 -3.60 -13.02 9.65
N SER A 131 -2.81 -14.01 9.23
CA SER A 131 -3.29 -15.21 8.56
C SER A 131 -2.97 -16.40 9.44
N SER A 132 -3.96 -17.16 9.91
CA SER A 132 -3.69 -18.38 10.66
C SER A 132 -3.09 -19.51 9.82
N THR A 133 -2.96 -19.30 8.51
CA THR A 133 -2.73 -20.39 7.55
C THR A 133 -1.29 -20.45 7.05
N LEU A 134 -0.57 -19.32 7.08
CA LEU A 134 0.83 -19.30 6.66
C LEU A 134 1.73 -19.84 7.79
N PRO A 135 2.69 -20.72 7.53
CA PRO A 135 3.59 -21.18 8.59
C PRO A 135 4.35 -20.02 9.23
N ALA A 136 4.40 -19.98 10.56
CA ALA A 136 4.96 -18.87 11.36
C ALA A 136 6.36 -18.41 10.92
N LYS A 137 7.21 -19.33 10.43
CA LYS A 137 8.55 -18.99 9.93
C LYS A 137 8.53 -18.04 8.73
N TYR A 138 7.50 -18.09 7.89
CA TYR A 138 7.33 -17.23 6.72
C TYR A 138 6.59 -15.94 7.06
N GLU A 139 5.69 -15.95 8.04
CA GLU A 139 4.99 -14.73 8.50
C GLU A 139 5.97 -13.64 8.91
N GLN A 140 7.07 -14.02 9.57
CA GLN A 140 8.14 -13.11 9.98
C GLN A 140 9.01 -12.59 8.81
N MET A 141 8.86 -13.16 7.62
CA MET A 141 9.59 -12.75 6.41
C MET A 141 8.79 -11.76 5.54
N GLY A 142 7.50 -11.55 5.83
CA GLY A 142 6.64 -10.67 5.05
C GLY A 142 6.94 -9.18 5.22
N PRO A 143 7.02 -8.66 6.47
CA PRO A 143 7.31 -7.25 6.71
C PRO A 143 8.71 -6.84 6.22
N LEU A 144 8.82 -5.58 5.77
CA LEU A 144 10.09 -4.89 5.57
C LEU A 144 10.90 -4.95 6.86
N LYS A 145 12.12 -5.46 6.75
CA LYS A 145 13.09 -5.46 7.83
C LYS A 145 13.80 -4.12 7.85
N GLY A 146 14.02 -3.55 9.03
CA GLY A 146 14.82 -2.34 9.15
C GLY A 146 16.18 -2.45 8.48
N LEU A 147 16.73 -1.30 8.07
CA LEU A 147 18.03 -1.23 7.40
C LEU A 147 19.21 -1.54 8.35
N GLN A 148 18.95 -1.53 9.66
CA GLN A 148 19.90 -1.85 10.72
C GLN A 148 19.39 -3.03 11.56
N GLU A 149 20.26 -3.64 12.36
CA GLU A 149 19.95 -4.84 13.17
C GLU A 149 18.74 -4.66 14.10
N ASN A 150 18.51 -3.43 14.58
CA ASN A 150 17.35 -3.05 15.41
C ASN A 150 16.47 -2.01 14.74
N GLY A 151 16.52 -1.95 13.40
CA GLY A 151 15.76 -1.01 12.61
C GLY A 151 14.29 -1.42 12.44
N ASP A 152 13.51 -0.51 11.87
CA ASP A 152 12.10 -0.75 11.53
C ASP A 152 11.80 -0.27 10.10
N TYR A 153 10.62 -0.55 9.57
CA TYR A 153 10.26 -0.27 8.17
C TYR A 153 10.34 1.23 7.81
N HIS A 154 10.25 2.14 8.79
CA HIS A 154 10.41 3.57 8.56
C HIS A 154 11.85 3.97 8.22
N ASP A 155 12.85 3.13 8.51
CA ASP A 155 14.24 3.37 8.10
C ASP A 155 14.40 3.39 6.58
N HIS A 156 13.44 2.80 5.86
CA HIS A 156 13.40 2.84 4.41
C HIS A 156 12.95 4.20 3.85
N LEU A 157 12.60 5.15 4.71
CA LEU A 157 12.19 6.50 4.36
C LEU A 157 13.17 7.51 4.94
N LYS A 158 13.64 8.42 4.09
CA LYS A 158 14.54 9.51 4.47
C LYS A 158 13.97 10.85 4.03
N ILE A 159 13.79 11.78 4.98
CA ILE A 159 13.45 13.17 4.67
C ILE A 159 14.74 13.90 4.30
N LEU A 160 14.77 14.48 3.09
CA LEU A 160 15.94 15.19 2.55
C LEU A 160 15.84 16.71 2.69
N SER A 161 14.66 17.24 3.02
CA SER A 161 14.46 18.68 3.21
C SER A 161 14.95 19.15 4.58
N ASP A 162 15.50 20.37 4.63
CA ASP A 162 15.95 21.03 5.86
C ASP A 162 14.78 21.59 6.71
N VAL A 163 13.54 21.25 6.36
CA VAL A 163 12.34 21.69 7.09
C VAL A 163 12.23 20.89 8.39
N PRO A 164 12.16 21.54 9.56
CA PRO A 164 11.95 20.85 10.82
C PRO A 164 10.64 20.06 10.82
N PHE A 165 10.66 18.89 11.45
CA PHE A 165 9.49 18.05 11.64
C PHE A 165 9.50 17.37 13.01
N ASP A 166 8.31 17.04 13.50
CA ASP A 166 8.12 16.11 14.60
C ASP A 166 7.81 14.71 14.06
N MET A 167 8.26 13.67 14.76
CA MET A 167 8.01 12.28 14.40
C MET A 167 7.25 11.57 15.52
N GLN A 168 6.08 11.04 15.18
CA GLN A 168 5.24 10.29 16.11
C GLN A 168 4.99 8.87 15.59
N ALA A 169 5.04 7.89 16.49
CA ALA A 169 4.69 6.52 16.16
C ALA A 169 3.27 6.19 16.65
N SER A 170 2.57 5.40 15.87
CA SER A 170 1.26 4.84 16.20
C SER A 170 1.32 3.33 16.05
N SER A 171 0.75 2.62 17.03
CA SER A 171 0.75 1.16 17.05
C SER A 171 -0.64 0.65 17.39
N GLY A 172 -1.17 -0.19 16.50
CA GLY A 172 -2.39 -0.96 16.70
C GLY A 172 -2.15 -2.43 16.38
N THR A 173 -3.14 -3.28 16.65
CA THR A 173 -3.02 -4.74 16.49
C THR A 173 -2.74 -5.16 15.04
N THR A 174 -3.25 -4.42 14.05
CA THR A 174 -3.16 -4.78 12.62
C THR A 174 -2.49 -3.68 11.80
N VAL A 175 -2.45 -2.45 12.31
CA VAL A 175 -1.91 -1.28 11.62
C VAL A 175 -0.96 -0.57 12.57
N SER A 176 0.26 -0.32 12.10
CA SER A 176 1.19 0.63 12.71
C SER A 176 1.51 1.74 11.72
N GLY A 177 2.02 2.86 12.21
CA GLY A 177 2.41 3.95 11.33
C GLY A 177 3.31 4.98 11.99
N TYR A 178 4.12 5.62 11.16
CA TYR A 178 4.98 6.74 11.51
C TYR A 178 4.44 8.01 10.87
N HIS A 179 4.31 9.06 11.67
CA HIS A 179 3.75 10.35 11.31
C HIS A 179 4.85 11.39 11.37
N TYR A 180 5.16 12.02 10.24
CA TYR A 180 6.09 13.13 10.12
C TYR A 180 5.28 14.41 9.96
N ILE A 181 5.32 15.26 10.97
CA ILE A 181 4.48 16.45 11.08
C ILE A 181 5.35 17.67 10.82
N PHE A 182 5.05 18.37 9.75
CA PHE A 182 5.69 19.62 9.35
C PHE A 182 4.72 20.77 9.63
N GLU A 183 5.17 21.76 10.40
CA GLU A 183 4.36 22.91 10.78
C GLU A 183 4.96 24.21 10.23
N SER A 184 4.12 25.24 10.10
CA SER A 184 4.54 26.59 9.69
C SER A 184 5.28 26.65 8.35
N LEU A 185 4.86 25.81 7.39
CA LEU A 185 5.39 25.83 6.03
C LEU A 185 5.07 27.17 5.33
N GLN A 186 5.93 27.58 4.40
CA GLN A 186 5.69 28.75 3.57
C GLN A 186 5.26 28.33 2.16
N PRO A 187 4.38 29.07 1.48
CA PRO A 187 4.11 28.83 0.07
C PRO A 187 5.41 28.82 -0.75
N GLY A 188 5.52 27.87 -1.68
CA GLY A 188 6.73 27.60 -2.46
C GLY A 188 7.73 26.65 -1.77
N SER A 189 7.50 26.25 -0.52
CA SER A 189 8.33 25.21 0.13
C SER A 189 8.18 23.87 -0.58
N THR A 190 9.22 23.04 -0.52
CA THR A 190 9.17 21.66 -1.03
C THR A 190 9.73 20.70 0.00
N ILE A 191 8.93 19.70 0.37
CA ILE A 191 9.38 18.56 1.16
C ILE A 191 9.79 17.45 0.19
N VAL A 192 11.05 17.03 0.28
CA VAL A 192 11.61 15.95 -0.53
C VAL A 192 11.85 14.75 0.37
N VAL A 193 11.27 13.62 -0.02
CA VAL A 193 11.40 12.34 0.67
C VAL A 193 12.02 11.34 -0.30
N GLU A 194 12.99 10.58 0.19
CA GLU A 194 13.61 9.47 -0.54
C GLU A 194 13.21 8.15 0.12
N VAL A 195 12.79 7.18 -0.69
CA VAL A 195 12.47 5.83 -0.26
C VAL A 195 13.44 4.82 -0.88
N THR A 196 13.71 3.72 -0.19
CA THR A 196 14.54 2.65 -0.78
C THR A 196 13.81 1.96 -1.95
N PRO A 197 14.53 1.25 -2.84
CA PRO A 197 13.89 0.51 -3.94
C PRO A 197 12.85 -0.52 -3.47
N GLU A 198 13.05 -1.09 -2.28
CA GLU A 198 12.10 -2.05 -1.72
C GLU A 198 10.79 -1.38 -1.30
N LEU A 199 10.87 -0.29 -0.51
CA LEU A 199 9.68 0.46 -0.10
C LEU A 199 8.99 1.11 -1.31
N GLN A 200 9.75 1.62 -2.29
CA GLN A 200 9.23 2.12 -3.56
C GLN A 200 8.33 1.08 -4.24
N ARG A 201 8.84 -0.15 -4.41
CA ARG A 201 8.07 -1.26 -5.02
C ARG A 201 6.83 -1.61 -4.22
N ARG A 202 6.92 -1.62 -2.88
CA ARG A 202 5.80 -1.91 -1.97
C ARG A 202 4.69 -0.86 -2.03
N LEU A 203 5.06 0.40 -2.23
CA LEU A 203 4.15 1.52 -2.37
C LEU A 203 3.59 1.67 -3.79
N GLY A 204 4.13 0.94 -4.78
CA GLY A 204 3.72 1.06 -6.18
C GLY A 204 4.15 2.38 -6.83
N LEU A 205 5.28 2.96 -6.40
CA LEU A 205 5.81 4.21 -6.92
C LEU A 205 6.76 3.97 -8.11
N GLU A 206 6.71 4.85 -9.12
CA GLU A 206 7.60 4.85 -10.28
C GLU A 206 8.93 5.58 -9.99
N THR A 207 8.97 6.35 -8.91
CA THR A 207 10.14 7.10 -8.44
C THR A 207 10.52 6.74 -7.00
N SER A 208 11.82 6.82 -6.69
CA SER A 208 12.30 6.75 -5.30
C SER A 208 12.22 8.09 -4.56
N LYS A 209 11.94 9.18 -5.28
CA LYS A 209 11.88 10.54 -4.72
C LYS A 209 10.47 11.09 -4.81
N ILE A 210 9.86 11.34 -3.64
CA ILE A 210 8.59 12.03 -3.52
C ILE A 210 8.85 13.52 -3.30
N GLN A 211 8.14 14.37 -4.04
CA GLN A 211 8.15 15.83 -3.90
C GLN A 211 6.76 16.32 -3.50
N ILE A 212 6.68 16.93 -2.32
CA ILE A 212 5.46 17.56 -1.82
C ILE A 212 5.65 19.06 -1.90
N ARG A 213 4.90 19.72 -2.77
CA ARG A 213 5.03 21.15 -3.10
C ARG A 213 3.92 21.93 -2.42
N ILE A 214 4.30 22.98 -1.69
CA ILE A 214 3.34 23.87 -1.03
C ILE A 214 2.94 24.96 -2.01
N THR A 215 1.68 24.95 -2.44
CA THR A 215 1.11 25.92 -3.36
C THR A 215 0.29 26.97 -2.60
N VAL A 216 0.02 28.08 -3.28
CA VAL A 216 -0.83 29.18 -2.77
C VAL A 216 -2.31 28.82 -2.95
#